data_AF-A0AAV8D136-F1
#
_entry.id   AF-A0AAV8D136-F1
#
_cell.length_a   1.000
_cell.length_b   1.000
_cell.length_c   1.000
_cell.angle_alpha   90.00
_cell.angle_beta   90.00
_cell.angle_gamma   90.00
#
_symmetry.space_group_name_H-M   'P 1'
#
loop_
_entity.id
_entity.type
_entity.pdbx_description
1 polymer ?
#
loop_
_entity_poly.entity_id
_entity_poly.type
_entity_poly.pdbx_seq_one_letter_code
_entity_poly.pdbx_strand_id
1 'polypeptide(L)'
;MKPISSNMQFMITTFLSLCVLFISLASTRGEIGMSCITLLFKVSDICTIQVTGYMCNLSFHLRSLATPLLHVIFLSCFLLNCAEEEAGFNYVPGSDIGPDRWGVINENWTTCGTGREQSPIDITEERIQEQPDLGRLLQKYQPARAALKNQHTYLEVEWNGNAGSITIDETRYNVIQFHWHSPSEHTINGQRYDLEMHIVHQNIDNETARAVVAVLYAYGHPDPFITKLEPLIRNANNVEEQPIGLVDPREAQGINTTKYYRYMGSLTVPPCTEGVVWTVLDKIRTVSTEQVNLMKQALPEEFKNNSRPLQNIYDRTIGLHQI
;
A
#
# COMPACT_ATOMS: atom_id res chain seq x y z
N MET A 1 2.73 -46.63 25.84
CA MET A 1 3.38 -45.42 26.38
C MET A 1 4.65 -45.86 27.09
N LYS A 2 5.83 -45.64 26.46
CA LYS A 2 7.12 -45.85 27.13
C LYS A 2 7.54 -44.53 27.81
N PRO A 3 8.17 -44.57 28.99
CA PRO A 3 8.61 -43.35 29.66
C PRO A 3 9.70 -42.65 28.85
N ILE A 4 9.58 -41.32 28.75
CA ILE A 4 10.59 -40.42 28.20
C ILE A 4 11.89 -40.63 29.00
N SER A 5 13.02 -40.81 28.31
CA SER A 5 14.30 -41.01 28.99
C SER A 5 14.70 -39.75 29.76
N SER A 6 15.35 -39.91 30.91
CA SER A 6 15.81 -38.79 31.76
C SER A 6 16.66 -37.77 31.01
N ASN A 7 17.42 -38.22 30.00
CA ASN A 7 18.22 -37.37 29.12
C ASN A 7 17.36 -36.49 28.19
N MET A 8 16.22 -37.01 27.71
CA MET A 8 15.28 -36.24 26.90
C MET A 8 14.50 -35.25 27.75
N GLN A 9 14.16 -35.63 28.99
CA GLN A 9 13.54 -34.72 29.96
C GLN A 9 14.46 -33.52 30.28
N PHE A 10 15.75 -33.78 30.52
CA PHE A 10 16.77 -32.75 30.80
C PHE A 10 17.02 -31.81 29.61
N MET A 11 17.00 -32.36 28.39
CA MET A 11 17.18 -31.59 27.16
C MET A 11 15.99 -30.64 26.91
N ILE A 12 14.77 -31.10 27.20
CA ILE A 12 13.54 -30.29 27.08
C ILE A 12 13.53 -29.16 28.12
N THR A 13 13.87 -29.43 29.39
CA THR A 13 13.93 -28.37 30.41
C THR A 13 15.02 -27.34 30.12
N THR A 14 16.16 -27.76 29.57
CA THR A 14 17.24 -26.84 29.19
C THR A 14 16.84 -25.96 28.01
N PHE A 15 16.20 -26.53 26.99
CA PHE A 15 15.68 -25.79 25.83
C PHE A 15 14.59 -24.79 26.22
N LEU A 16 13.63 -25.20 27.06
CA LEU A 16 12.58 -24.32 27.57
C LEU A 16 13.15 -23.16 28.41
N SER A 17 14.17 -23.43 29.23
CA SER A 17 14.82 -22.40 30.04
C SER A 17 15.56 -21.37 29.19
N LEU A 18 16.21 -21.81 28.11
CA LEU A 18 16.89 -20.92 27.16
C LEU A 18 15.90 -20.08 26.36
N CYS A 19 14.78 -20.65 25.89
CA CYS A 19 13.72 -19.89 25.21
C CYS A 19 13.10 -18.82 26.11
N VAL A 20 12.82 -19.14 27.38
CA VAL A 20 12.28 -18.16 28.34
C VAL A 20 13.28 -17.04 28.64
N LEU A 21 14.57 -17.37 28.76
CA LEU A 21 15.62 -16.37 28.97
C LEU A 21 15.75 -15.43 27.75
N PHE A 22 15.67 -15.97 26.54
CA PHE A 22 15.76 -15.20 25.29
C PHE A 22 14.56 -14.28 25.09
N ILE A 23 13.34 -14.77 25.37
CA ILE A 23 12.11 -13.96 25.31
C ILE A 23 12.14 -12.83 26.36
N SER A 24 12.65 -13.11 27.56
CA SER A 24 12.78 -12.10 28.63
C SER A 24 13.83 -11.03 28.29
N LEU A 25 14.94 -11.42 27.65
CA LEU A 25 15.97 -10.51 27.16
C LEU A 25 15.50 -9.66 25.96
N ALA A 26 14.69 -10.23 25.07
CA ALA A 26 14.13 -9.50 23.93
C ALA A 26 13.00 -8.55 24.36
N SER A 27 12.18 -8.93 25.34
CA SER A 27 11.14 -8.08 25.92
C SER A 27 11.73 -6.88 26.68
N THR A 28 12.84 -7.06 27.41
CA THR A 28 13.52 -5.97 28.15
C THR A 28 14.25 -4.98 27.24
N ARG A 29 14.50 -5.33 25.97
CA ARG A 29 15.07 -4.45 24.94
C ARG A 29 14.03 -3.74 24.07
N GLY A 30 12.74 -4.02 24.27
CA GLY A 30 11.67 -3.39 23.49
C GLY A 30 11.54 -3.92 22.05
N GLU A 31 12.19 -5.05 21.73
CA GLU A 31 12.25 -5.60 20.36
C GLU A 31 11.05 -6.49 20.00
N ILE A 32 10.12 -6.74 20.94
CA ILE A 32 8.93 -7.58 20.70
C ILE A 32 7.68 -6.90 21.27
N GLY A 33 6.71 -6.58 20.39
CA GLY A 33 5.36 -6.17 20.77
C GLY A 33 4.60 -7.30 21.47
N MET A 34 3.94 -6.97 22.58
CA MET A 34 3.37 -7.90 23.56
C MET A 34 2.22 -8.82 23.07
N SER A 35 1.83 -8.76 21.80
CA SER A 35 0.70 -9.46 21.21
C SER A 35 1.01 -10.87 20.66
N CYS A 36 2.29 -11.26 20.59
CA CYS A 36 2.70 -12.49 19.90
C CYS A 36 3.16 -13.64 20.81
N ILE A 37 2.49 -13.95 21.93
CA ILE A 37 2.83 -15.18 22.66
C ILE A 37 1.59 -15.87 23.24
N THR A 38 1.05 -16.85 22.50
CA THR A 38 0.32 -17.98 23.10
C THR A 38 0.88 -19.27 22.52
N LEU A 39 1.69 -19.98 23.31
CA LEU A 39 2.25 -21.29 22.95
C LEU A 39 1.42 -22.41 23.59
N LEU A 40 0.72 -23.19 22.78
CA LEU A 40 0.00 -24.41 23.19
C LEU A 40 0.83 -25.64 22.80
N PHE A 41 1.31 -26.39 23.79
CA PHE A 41 2.08 -27.62 23.57
C PHE A 41 1.18 -28.86 23.65
N LYS A 42 1.17 -29.70 22.61
CA LYS A 42 0.57 -31.04 22.64
C LYS A 42 1.64 -32.06 22.27
N VAL A 43 1.96 -32.98 23.18
CA VAL A 43 3.01 -33.98 22.97
C VAL A 43 2.38 -35.25 22.39
N SER A 44 2.70 -35.57 21.13
CA SER A 44 2.55 -36.92 20.56
C SER A 44 3.77 -37.26 19.70
N ASP A 45 3.99 -38.54 19.40
CA ASP A 45 5.23 -39.17 18.88
C ASP A 45 5.77 -38.67 17.51
N ILE A 46 5.30 -37.51 17.03
CA ILE A 46 5.76 -36.81 15.83
C ILE A 46 5.91 -35.33 16.24
N CYS A 47 7.14 -34.84 16.30
CA CYS A 47 7.40 -33.46 16.70
C CYS A 47 6.98 -32.53 15.55
N THR A 48 5.84 -31.85 15.70
CA THR A 48 5.38 -30.79 14.77
C THR A 48 5.26 -29.50 15.58
N ILE A 49 6.07 -28.49 15.24
CA ILE A 49 5.97 -27.15 15.83
C ILE A 49 5.07 -26.34 14.87
N GLN A 50 3.83 -26.06 15.27
CA GLN A 50 3.00 -25.09 14.56
C GLN A 50 3.17 -23.71 15.19
N VAL A 51 3.71 -22.77 14.42
CA VAL A 51 3.58 -21.34 14.66
C VAL A 51 2.50 -20.85 13.71
N THR A 52 1.38 -20.34 14.23
CA THR A 52 0.34 -19.72 13.40
C THR A 52 0.77 -18.30 13.07
N GLY A 53 1.28 -18.13 11.85
CA GLY A 53 1.73 -16.87 11.25
C GLY A 53 2.71 -17.19 10.12
N TYR A 54 2.18 -17.26 8.90
CA TYR A 54 2.86 -17.59 7.64
C TYR A 54 3.38 -19.04 7.52
N MET A 55 2.88 -19.75 6.50
CA MET A 55 3.14 -21.18 6.30
C MET A 55 4.57 -21.46 5.86
N CYS A 56 5.31 -22.23 6.64
CA CYS A 56 6.52 -22.93 6.18
C CYS A 56 6.41 -24.41 6.57
N ASN A 57 6.12 -25.28 5.60
CA ASN A 57 6.10 -26.73 5.79
C ASN A 57 7.44 -27.32 5.33
N LEU A 58 8.34 -27.64 6.26
CA LEU A 58 9.46 -28.55 5.98
C LEU A 58 9.22 -29.87 6.72
N SER A 59 9.16 -30.97 5.96
CA SER A 59 9.06 -32.32 6.50
C SER A 59 10.37 -33.07 6.22
N PHE A 60 11.05 -33.55 7.26
CA PHE A 60 12.27 -34.34 7.13
C PHE A 60 12.10 -35.74 7.71
N HIS A 61 12.44 -36.75 6.92
CA HIS A 61 12.59 -38.12 7.40
C HIS A 61 13.98 -38.31 8.02
N LEU A 62 14.03 -38.36 9.35
CA LEU A 62 15.23 -38.76 10.10
C LEU A 62 15.49 -40.25 9.89
N ARG A 63 16.44 -40.59 9.01
CA ARG A 63 17.10 -41.89 9.05
C ARG A 63 18.58 -41.71 9.37
N SER A 64 18.91 -42.16 10.58
CA SER A 64 20.22 -42.64 11.05
C SER A 64 21.40 -41.67 11.06
N LEU A 65 21.76 -41.29 12.30
CA LEU A 65 23.13 -41.16 12.81
C LEU A 65 24.11 -40.34 11.95
N ALA A 66 24.07 -39.02 12.08
CA ALA A 66 25.28 -38.22 12.03
C ALA A 66 25.08 -36.82 12.65
N THR A 67 26.10 -36.38 13.39
CA THR A 67 26.58 -34.99 13.47
C THR A 67 26.11 -34.06 14.62
N PRO A 68 27.05 -33.61 15.48
CA PRO A 68 26.98 -32.29 16.12
C PRO A 68 27.04 -31.13 15.11
N LEU A 69 27.41 -31.40 13.86
CA LEU A 69 27.39 -30.46 12.73
C LEU A 69 25.96 -30.01 12.33
N LEU A 70 24.94 -30.89 12.45
CA LEU A 70 23.55 -30.54 12.14
C LEU A 70 22.99 -29.49 13.10
N HIS A 71 23.44 -29.48 14.36
CA HIS A 71 22.96 -28.55 15.39
C HIS A 71 23.51 -27.14 15.18
N VAL A 72 24.74 -27.00 14.67
CA VAL A 72 25.32 -25.71 14.29
C VAL A 72 24.61 -25.13 13.07
N ILE A 73 24.26 -25.97 12.09
CA ILE A 73 23.48 -25.56 10.91
C ILE A 73 22.07 -25.09 11.32
N PHE A 74 21.40 -25.82 12.22
CA PHE A 74 20.09 -25.41 12.75
C PHE A 74 20.15 -24.07 13.50
N LEU A 75 21.17 -23.84 14.35
CA LEU A 75 21.31 -22.57 15.07
C LEU A 75 21.68 -21.41 14.14
N SER A 76 22.48 -21.67 13.10
CA SER A 76 22.82 -20.66 12.09
C SER A 76 21.63 -20.28 11.21
N CYS A 77 20.75 -21.23 10.86
CA CYS A 77 19.52 -20.95 10.12
C CYS A 77 18.47 -20.22 10.98
N PHE A 78 18.40 -20.47 12.29
CA PHE A 78 17.50 -19.74 13.18
C PHE A 78 17.96 -18.30 13.45
N LEU A 79 19.27 -18.01 13.40
CA LEU A 79 19.81 -16.65 13.49
C LEU A 79 19.75 -15.89 12.16
N LEU A 80 19.80 -16.57 11.01
CA LEU A 80 19.64 -15.95 9.69
C LEU A 80 18.18 -15.60 9.34
N ASN A 81 17.21 -16.11 10.10
CA ASN A 81 15.79 -15.82 9.91
C ASN A 81 15.26 -14.74 10.87
N CYS A 82 16.15 -13.96 11.52
CA CYS A 82 15.77 -12.63 11.96
C CYS A 82 15.25 -11.90 10.71
N ALA A 83 13.95 -11.59 10.74
CA ALA A 83 13.22 -10.94 9.67
C ALA A 83 14.11 -9.91 8.96
N GLU A 84 14.28 -10.04 7.65
CA GLU A 84 14.45 -8.84 6.84
C GLU A 84 13.19 -8.02 7.10
N GLU A 85 13.30 -7.08 8.03
CA GLU A 85 12.34 -6.01 8.18
C GLU A 85 12.35 -5.30 6.83
N GLU A 86 11.33 -5.56 6.00
CA GLU A 86 11.06 -4.80 4.77
C GLU A 86 11.30 -3.34 5.11
N ALA A 87 12.36 -2.75 4.53
CA ALA A 87 12.82 -1.44 4.94
C ALA A 87 11.67 -0.44 4.77
N GLY A 88 11.13 0.04 5.88
CA GLY A 88 9.97 0.94 5.88
C GLY A 88 10.30 2.27 5.19
N PHE A 89 9.27 2.94 4.68
CA PHE A 89 9.36 4.30 4.15
C PHE A 89 8.40 5.23 4.88
N ASN A 90 8.65 6.54 4.81
CA ASN A 90 7.70 7.55 5.27
C ASN A 90 7.64 8.75 4.32
N TYR A 91 6.82 9.76 4.67
CA TYR A 91 6.69 11.01 3.92
C TYR A 91 7.38 12.21 4.61
N VAL A 92 8.19 11.97 5.63
CA VAL A 92 8.83 13.05 6.41
C VAL A 92 10.03 13.61 5.63
N PRO A 93 10.00 14.89 5.21
CA PRO A 93 11.11 15.48 4.46
C PRO A 93 12.42 15.44 5.26
N GLY A 94 13.52 15.03 4.61
CA GLY A 94 14.84 14.93 5.23
C GLY A 94 15.04 13.73 6.16
N SER A 95 14.04 12.86 6.35
CA SER A 95 14.22 11.59 7.06
C SER A 95 15.07 10.62 6.24
N ASP A 96 15.82 9.74 6.91
CA ASP A 96 16.63 8.68 6.26
C ASP A 96 15.78 7.73 5.40
N ILE A 97 14.49 7.61 5.72
CA ILE A 97 13.51 6.79 5.00
C ILE A 97 12.42 7.64 4.30
N GLY A 98 12.69 8.94 4.10
CA GLY A 98 11.78 9.88 3.47
C GLY A 98 11.82 9.87 1.93
N PRO A 99 10.94 10.63 1.26
CA PRO A 99 10.74 10.55 -0.19
C PRO A 99 11.98 10.78 -1.05
N ASP A 100 12.87 11.69 -0.65
CA ASP A 100 14.12 11.99 -1.36
C ASP A 100 15.14 10.83 -1.30
N ARG A 101 14.89 9.84 -0.44
CA ARG A 101 15.78 8.71 -0.15
C ARG A 101 15.19 7.37 -0.58
N TRP A 102 13.92 7.27 -0.96
CA TRP A 102 13.27 6.00 -1.30
C TRP A 102 14.08 5.13 -2.26
N GLY A 103 14.70 5.74 -3.28
CA GLY A 103 15.50 5.00 -4.27
C GLY A 103 16.79 4.35 -3.77
N VAL A 104 17.21 4.64 -2.54
CA VAL A 104 18.41 4.05 -1.92
C VAL A 104 18.11 3.24 -0.66
N ILE A 105 16.83 3.13 -0.27
CA ILE A 105 16.38 2.32 0.87
C ILE A 105 16.38 0.83 0.51
N ASN A 106 15.87 0.50 -0.68
CA ASN A 106 15.72 -0.86 -1.17
C ASN A 106 16.14 -0.92 -2.65
N GLU A 107 16.89 -1.95 -3.05
CA GLU A 107 17.36 -2.13 -4.42
C GLU A 107 16.21 -2.19 -5.45
N ASN A 108 15.06 -2.71 -5.04
CA ASN A 108 13.85 -2.78 -5.86
C ASN A 108 13.17 -1.42 -6.04
N TRP A 109 13.58 -0.37 -5.31
CA TRP A 109 12.99 0.96 -5.35
C TRP A 109 13.86 1.97 -6.10
N THR A 110 14.96 1.54 -6.72
CA THR A 110 15.92 2.40 -7.43
C THR A 110 15.26 3.38 -8.41
N THR A 111 14.17 2.96 -9.08
CA THR A 111 13.36 3.80 -9.98
C THR A 111 12.84 5.07 -9.29
N CYS A 112 12.55 5.05 -7.99
CA CYS A 112 12.14 6.23 -7.23
C CYS A 112 13.18 7.36 -7.25
N GLY A 113 14.47 7.04 -7.40
CA GLY A 113 15.55 8.02 -7.43
C GLY A 113 16.16 8.27 -8.82
N THR A 114 16.05 7.30 -9.74
CA THR A 114 16.70 7.37 -11.07
C THR A 114 15.72 7.57 -12.23
N GLY A 115 14.43 7.34 -11.99
CA GLY A 115 13.36 7.48 -12.98
C GLY A 115 13.24 8.90 -13.54
N ARG A 116 12.84 9.00 -14.81
CA ARG A 116 12.66 10.27 -15.53
C ARG A 116 11.20 10.53 -15.94
N GLU A 117 10.32 9.58 -15.70
CA GLU A 117 8.88 9.70 -15.87
C GLU A 117 8.17 9.60 -14.52
N GLN A 118 8.78 10.15 -13.47
CA GLN A 118 8.22 10.09 -12.12
C GLN A 118 7.00 10.99 -11.94
N SER A 119 6.11 10.58 -11.03
CA SER A 119 4.92 11.30 -10.57
C SER A 119 5.00 11.55 -9.06
N PRO A 120 4.31 12.58 -8.52
CA PRO A 120 3.45 13.56 -9.21
C PRO A 120 4.24 14.66 -9.93
N ILE A 121 3.57 15.45 -10.77
CA ILE A 121 4.14 16.63 -11.45
C ILE A 121 3.27 17.87 -11.25
N ASP A 122 3.86 19.04 -11.51
CA ASP A 122 3.10 20.27 -11.68
C ASP A 122 2.54 20.36 -13.10
N ILE A 123 1.23 20.55 -13.22
CA ILE A 123 0.53 20.73 -14.49
C ILE A 123 0.57 22.22 -14.82
N THR A 124 1.52 22.60 -15.66
CA THR A 124 1.76 24.00 -16.04
C THR A 124 1.23 24.31 -17.43
N GLU A 125 0.69 25.51 -17.62
CA GLU A 125 0.21 26.01 -18.92
C GLU A 125 1.26 25.91 -20.04
N GLU A 126 2.53 26.15 -19.73
CA GLU A 126 3.62 26.06 -20.72
C GLU A 126 3.82 24.64 -21.29
N ARG A 127 3.50 23.62 -20.49
CA ARG A 127 3.73 22.21 -20.84
C ARG A 127 2.50 21.53 -21.43
N ILE A 128 1.36 22.22 -21.38
CA ILE A 128 0.09 21.73 -21.90
C ILE A 128 0.08 21.82 -23.43
N GLN A 129 -0.34 20.73 -24.05
CA GLN A 129 -0.60 20.62 -25.48
C GLN A 129 -2.04 20.17 -25.69
N GLU A 130 -2.83 20.97 -26.40
CA GLU A 130 -4.17 20.57 -26.82
C GLU A 130 -4.10 19.28 -27.65
N GLN A 131 -4.82 18.27 -27.21
CA GLN A 131 -4.92 16.98 -27.89
C GLN A 131 -6.40 16.55 -27.94
N PRO A 132 -7.20 17.13 -28.86
CA PRO A 132 -8.61 16.79 -29.01
C PRO A 132 -8.83 15.28 -29.26
N ASP A 133 -7.88 14.65 -29.96
CA ASP A 133 -7.89 13.23 -30.32
C ASP A 133 -7.84 12.27 -29.11
N LEU A 134 -7.46 12.76 -27.92
CA LEU A 134 -7.57 11.97 -26.68
C LEU A 134 -9.02 11.52 -26.39
N GLY A 135 -10.00 12.27 -26.90
CA GLY A 135 -11.42 11.97 -26.75
C GLY A 135 -11.92 11.99 -25.30
N ARG A 136 -13.21 11.72 -25.13
CA ARG A 136 -13.81 11.61 -23.79
C ARG A 136 -13.23 10.41 -23.06
N LEU A 137 -12.98 10.57 -21.76
CA LEU A 137 -12.63 9.44 -20.90
C LEU A 137 -13.78 8.43 -20.90
N LEU A 138 -13.59 7.29 -21.57
CA LEU A 138 -14.60 6.27 -21.76
C LEU A 138 -14.72 5.39 -20.50
N GLN A 139 -15.69 5.71 -19.64
CA GLN A 139 -15.93 5.00 -18.39
C GLN A 139 -17.11 4.03 -18.54
N LYS A 140 -16.87 2.76 -18.21
CA LYS A 140 -17.87 1.70 -18.14
C LYS A 140 -17.84 1.07 -16.76
N TYR A 141 -18.09 1.88 -15.74
CA TYR A 141 -18.19 1.44 -14.35
C TYR A 141 -19.56 0.83 -14.04
N GLN A 142 -19.57 -0.06 -13.05
CA GLN A 142 -20.77 -0.69 -12.53
C GLN A 142 -20.64 -0.91 -11.01
N PRO A 143 -21.75 -0.95 -10.26
CA PRO A 143 -21.71 -1.26 -8.84
C PRO A 143 -21.12 -2.65 -8.57
N ALA A 144 -20.21 -2.74 -7.60
CA ALA A 144 -19.66 -4.00 -7.12
C ALA A 144 -19.40 -3.94 -5.61
N ARG A 145 -19.17 -5.11 -4.99
CA ARG A 145 -18.85 -5.16 -3.55
C ARG A 145 -17.49 -4.52 -3.29
N ALA A 146 -17.43 -3.68 -2.28
CA ALA A 146 -16.20 -3.02 -1.86
C ALA A 146 -16.00 -3.05 -0.34
N ALA A 147 -14.77 -2.85 0.08
CA ALA A 147 -14.36 -2.70 1.46
C ALA A 147 -13.48 -1.45 1.62
N LEU A 148 -13.61 -0.75 2.73
CA LEU A 148 -12.66 0.26 3.17
C LEU A 148 -11.50 -0.47 3.84
N LYS A 149 -10.27 -0.18 3.42
CA LYS A 149 -9.05 -0.69 4.04
C LYS A 149 -8.18 0.44 4.55
N ASN A 150 -7.56 0.21 5.71
CA ASN A 150 -6.48 1.03 6.22
C ASN A 150 -5.14 0.37 5.89
N GLN A 151 -4.44 0.91 4.90
CA GLN A 151 -3.14 0.38 4.47
C GLN A 151 -1.98 0.94 5.28
N HIS A 152 -2.26 1.57 6.42
CA HIS A 152 -1.34 2.31 7.29
C HIS A 152 -0.70 3.55 6.65
N THR A 153 -0.51 3.55 5.33
CA THR A 153 0.06 4.65 4.54
C THR A 153 -1.01 5.56 3.92
N TYR A 154 -2.18 5.00 3.65
CA TYR A 154 -3.36 5.68 3.13
C TYR A 154 -4.61 4.85 3.44
N LEU A 155 -5.78 5.48 3.31
CA LEU A 155 -7.06 4.78 3.29
C LEU A 155 -7.44 4.49 1.84
N GLU A 156 -7.97 3.30 1.59
CA GLU A 156 -8.43 2.91 0.27
C GLU A 156 -9.81 2.24 0.32
N VAL A 157 -10.52 2.30 -0.80
CA VAL A 157 -11.67 1.46 -1.08
C VAL A 157 -11.28 0.50 -2.19
N GLU A 158 -11.30 -0.79 -1.87
CA GLU A 158 -10.96 -1.86 -2.81
C GLU A 158 -12.23 -2.61 -3.22
N TRP A 159 -12.36 -2.91 -4.51
CA TRP A 159 -13.47 -3.71 -5.03
C TRP A 159 -13.13 -5.20 -5.09
N ASN A 160 -13.96 -6.00 -4.41
CA ASN A 160 -13.89 -7.46 -4.38
C ASN A 160 -14.71 -8.08 -5.54
N GLY A 161 -14.49 -7.59 -6.75
CA GLY A 161 -15.21 -8.04 -7.95
C GLY A 161 -15.11 -7.06 -9.12
N ASN A 162 -15.82 -7.34 -10.20
CA ASN A 162 -15.80 -6.50 -11.39
C ASN A 162 -16.63 -5.21 -11.19
N ALA A 163 -15.94 -4.11 -10.88
CA ALA A 163 -16.51 -2.76 -10.77
C ALA A 163 -16.50 -1.98 -12.11
N GLY A 164 -16.15 -2.65 -13.20
CA GLY A 164 -16.06 -2.07 -14.53
C GLY A 164 -14.68 -1.52 -14.85
N SER A 165 -14.60 -0.62 -15.83
CA SER A 165 -13.33 -0.26 -16.44
C SER A 165 -13.34 1.12 -17.09
N ILE A 166 -12.15 1.62 -17.41
CA ILE A 166 -11.94 2.67 -18.40
C ILE A 166 -11.31 2.09 -19.68
N THR A 167 -11.45 2.82 -20.79
CA THR A 167 -10.74 2.53 -22.04
C THR A 167 -9.91 3.73 -22.46
N ILE A 168 -8.63 3.51 -22.72
CA ILE A 168 -7.65 4.50 -23.20
C ILE A 168 -6.97 3.87 -24.41
N ASP A 169 -7.00 4.54 -25.57
CA ASP A 169 -6.36 4.07 -26.81
C ASP A 169 -6.66 2.59 -27.11
N GLU A 170 -7.96 2.25 -27.12
CA GLU A 170 -8.50 0.89 -27.30
C GLU A 170 -8.11 -0.13 -26.22
N THR A 171 -7.25 0.25 -25.28
CA THR A 171 -6.78 -0.57 -24.17
C THR A 171 -7.70 -0.42 -22.98
N ARG A 172 -8.12 -1.56 -22.40
CA ARG A 172 -9.06 -1.60 -21.29
C ARG A 172 -8.35 -1.78 -19.96
N TYR A 173 -8.74 -0.99 -18.97
CA TYR A 173 -8.21 -1.05 -17.61
C TYR A 173 -9.37 -1.20 -16.61
N ASN A 174 -9.41 -2.32 -15.88
CA ASN A 174 -10.39 -2.55 -14.83
C ASN A 174 -10.06 -1.70 -13.61
N VAL A 175 -11.05 -1.06 -13.00
CA VAL A 175 -10.86 -0.35 -11.72
C VAL A 175 -10.67 -1.37 -10.61
N ILE A 176 -9.67 -1.14 -9.75
CA ILE A 176 -9.32 -2.07 -8.66
C ILE A 176 -9.49 -1.42 -7.28
N GLN A 177 -9.11 -0.15 -7.14
CA GLN A 177 -9.27 0.62 -5.92
C GLN A 177 -9.30 2.12 -6.20
N PHE A 178 -9.71 2.89 -5.20
CA PHE A 178 -9.21 4.26 -5.05
C PHE A 178 -8.69 4.50 -3.64
N HIS A 179 -7.81 5.49 -3.51
CA HIS A 179 -7.24 5.93 -2.24
C HIS A 179 -7.05 7.45 -2.23
N TRP A 180 -6.72 8.01 -1.07
CA TRP A 180 -6.55 9.45 -0.90
C TRP A 180 -5.18 9.85 -0.36
N HIS A 181 -4.71 10.98 -0.86
CA HIS A 181 -3.56 11.73 -0.38
C HIS A 181 -3.99 13.09 0.17
N SER A 182 -3.45 13.50 1.30
CA SER A 182 -3.66 14.84 1.86
C SER A 182 -2.34 15.48 2.30
N PRO A 183 -1.93 16.64 1.77
CA PRO A 183 -2.57 17.41 0.68
C PRO A 183 -2.59 16.66 -0.67
N SER A 184 -3.04 17.31 -1.76
CA SER A 184 -2.87 16.73 -3.10
C SER A 184 -1.41 16.42 -3.38
N GLU A 185 -1.14 15.48 -4.28
CA GLU A 185 0.20 15.17 -4.77
C GLU A 185 0.53 16.06 -5.98
N HIS A 186 -0.37 16.09 -6.97
CA HIS A 186 -0.30 16.96 -8.12
C HIS A 186 -0.58 18.42 -7.73
N THR A 187 -0.06 19.32 -8.54
CA THR A 187 -0.40 20.74 -8.54
C THR A 187 -0.84 21.18 -9.93
N ILE A 188 -1.60 22.26 -10.01
CA ILE A 188 -1.94 22.93 -11.27
C ILE A 188 -1.41 24.37 -11.17
N ASN A 189 -0.51 24.75 -12.07
CA ASN A 189 0.16 26.06 -12.08
C ASN A 189 0.75 26.42 -10.70
N GLY A 190 1.41 25.44 -10.04
CA GLY A 190 1.99 25.59 -8.71
C GLY A 190 0.99 25.60 -7.55
N GLN A 191 -0.32 25.57 -7.81
CA GLN A 191 -1.34 25.47 -6.76
C GLN A 191 -1.49 24.03 -6.29
N ARG A 192 -1.24 23.82 -4.98
CA ARG A 192 -1.56 22.57 -4.28
C ARG A 192 -2.97 22.61 -3.70
N TYR A 193 -3.63 21.47 -3.73
CA TYR A 193 -5.01 21.27 -3.28
C TYR A 193 -5.03 20.51 -1.94
N ASP A 194 -6.19 20.48 -1.28
CA ASP A 194 -6.31 20.03 0.11
C ASP A 194 -6.40 18.51 0.24
N LEU A 195 -6.84 17.83 -0.82
CA LEU A 195 -6.91 16.37 -0.92
C LEU A 195 -6.85 15.96 -2.41
N GLU A 196 -6.33 14.77 -2.67
CA GLU A 196 -6.37 14.14 -3.99
C GLU A 196 -6.79 12.68 -3.86
N MET A 197 -7.72 12.25 -4.71
CA MET A 197 -8.13 10.86 -4.83
C MET A 197 -7.52 10.25 -6.08
N HIS A 198 -6.90 9.10 -5.96
CA HIS A 198 -6.40 8.30 -7.08
C HIS A 198 -7.32 7.12 -7.31
N ILE A 199 -7.91 7.02 -8.49
CA ILE A 199 -8.68 5.86 -8.93
C ILE A 199 -7.75 5.00 -9.79
N VAL A 200 -7.34 3.86 -9.24
CA VAL A 200 -6.34 2.99 -9.84
C VAL A 200 -7.02 1.92 -10.69
N HIS A 201 -6.53 1.78 -11.91
CA HIS A 201 -6.98 0.80 -12.87
C HIS A 201 -5.81 -0.09 -13.31
N GLN A 202 -6.12 -1.36 -13.54
CA GLN A 202 -5.18 -2.38 -13.99
C GLN A 202 -5.57 -2.84 -15.40
N ASN A 203 -4.60 -2.91 -16.29
CA ASN A 203 -4.80 -3.42 -17.65
C ASN A 203 -5.27 -4.90 -17.59
N ILE A 204 -6.24 -5.25 -18.44
CA ILE A 204 -6.85 -6.58 -18.46
C ILE A 204 -5.94 -7.70 -18.98
N ASP A 205 -4.99 -7.37 -19.85
CA ASP A 205 -4.07 -8.31 -20.51
C ASP A 205 -2.65 -8.25 -19.91
N ASN A 206 -2.34 -7.18 -19.17
CA ASN A 206 -1.06 -7.00 -18.47
C ASN A 206 -1.29 -6.49 -17.04
N GLU A 207 -1.24 -7.41 -16.07
CA GLU A 207 -1.49 -7.10 -14.66
C GLU A 207 -0.47 -6.16 -14.01
N THR A 208 0.62 -5.78 -14.69
CA THR A 208 1.59 -4.78 -14.20
C THR A 208 1.32 -3.38 -14.72
N ALA A 209 0.62 -3.25 -15.86
CA ALA A 209 0.31 -1.95 -16.43
C ALA A 209 -0.83 -1.27 -15.67
N ARG A 210 -0.67 0.02 -15.40
CA ARG A 210 -1.62 0.82 -14.60
C ARG A 210 -2.07 2.06 -15.37
N ALA A 211 -3.32 2.46 -15.12
CA ALA A 211 -3.84 3.76 -15.46
C ALA A 211 -4.50 4.38 -14.21
N VAL A 212 -4.20 5.64 -13.92
CA VAL A 212 -4.72 6.31 -12.72
C VAL A 212 -5.51 7.55 -13.13
N VAL A 213 -6.70 7.70 -12.56
CA VAL A 213 -7.49 8.93 -12.68
C VAL A 213 -7.40 9.69 -11.36
N ALA A 214 -6.86 10.89 -11.38
CA ALA A 214 -6.72 11.75 -10.21
C ALA A 214 -7.85 12.78 -10.13
N VAL A 215 -8.43 12.93 -8.94
CA VAL A 215 -9.45 13.94 -8.63
C VAL A 215 -8.93 14.85 -7.52
N LEU A 216 -8.85 16.14 -7.80
CA LEU A 216 -8.37 17.16 -6.86
C LEU A 216 -9.54 17.76 -6.08
N TYR A 217 -9.30 18.10 -4.81
CA TYR A 217 -10.30 18.70 -3.92
C TYR A 217 -9.76 19.95 -3.24
N ALA A 218 -10.58 21.00 -3.21
CA ALA A 218 -10.37 22.15 -2.35
C ALA A 218 -11.32 22.09 -1.15
N TYR A 219 -10.97 22.77 -0.05
CA TYR A 219 -11.88 22.92 1.08
C TYR A 219 -13.18 23.60 0.66
N GLY A 220 -14.30 23.04 1.11
CA GLY A 220 -15.64 23.52 0.80
C GLY A 220 -16.72 22.65 1.43
N HIS A 221 -17.81 22.44 0.70
CA HIS A 221 -18.89 21.55 1.18
C HIS A 221 -18.40 20.11 1.35
N PRO A 222 -18.92 19.37 2.36
CA PRO A 222 -18.60 17.97 2.55
C PRO A 222 -18.85 17.14 1.28
N ASP A 223 -17.91 16.26 0.97
CA ASP A 223 -18.05 15.34 -0.13
C ASP A 223 -19.08 14.25 0.22
N PRO A 224 -20.17 14.09 -0.56
CA PRO A 224 -21.23 13.14 -0.21
C PRO A 224 -20.78 11.68 -0.18
N PHE A 225 -19.76 11.32 -0.97
CA PHE A 225 -19.24 9.96 -0.98
C PHE A 225 -18.41 9.71 0.27
N ILE A 226 -17.50 10.63 0.63
CA ILE A 226 -16.73 10.54 1.88
C ILE A 226 -17.67 10.54 3.10
N THR A 227 -18.77 11.30 3.08
CA THR A 227 -19.78 11.27 4.16
C THR A 227 -20.31 9.87 4.44
N LYS A 228 -20.51 9.03 3.41
CA LYS A 228 -20.94 7.64 3.59
C LYS A 228 -19.89 6.78 4.27
N LEU A 229 -18.61 7.13 4.11
CA LEU A 229 -17.47 6.39 4.65
C LEU A 229 -17.06 6.85 6.04
N GLU A 230 -17.47 8.03 6.51
CA GLU A 230 -17.07 8.58 7.81
C GLU A 230 -17.23 7.60 8.99
N PRO A 231 -18.32 6.82 9.13
CA PRO A 231 -18.43 5.84 10.22
C PRO A 231 -17.35 4.75 10.15
N LEU A 232 -16.97 4.33 8.95
CA LEU A 232 -15.95 3.32 8.73
C LEU A 232 -14.54 3.90 8.97
N ILE A 233 -14.29 5.13 8.51
CA ILE A 233 -13.02 5.83 8.73
C ILE A 233 -12.76 6.04 10.23
N ARG A 234 -13.79 6.40 11.01
CA ARG A 234 -13.67 6.53 12.49
C ARG A 234 -13.22 5.22 13.17
N ASN A 235 -13.54 4.08 12.57
CA ASN A 235 -13.19 2.76 13.08
C ASN A 235 -11.92 2.16 12.44
N ALA A 236 -11.32 2.85 11.46
CA ALA A 236 -10.20 2.32 10.67
C ALA A 236 -8.90 2.11 11.47
N ASN A 237 -8.77 2.72 12.66
CA ASN A 237 -7.67 2.45 13.59
C ASN A 237 -7.83 1.14 14.36
N ASN A 238 -9.04 0.59 14.42
CA ASN A 238 -9.35 -0.64 15.16
C ASN A 238 -9.58 -1.84 14.25
N VAL A 239 -9.97 -1.57 13.00
CA VAL A 239 -10.35 -2.60 12.02
C VAL A 239 -9.70 -2.24 10.68
N GLU A 240 -8.74 -3.07 10.25
CA GLU A 240 -7.97 -2.87 9.02
C GLU A 240 -8.85 -2.94 7.77
N GLU A 241 -9.84 -3.84 7.74
CA GLU A 241 -10.76 -4.02 6.59
C GLU A 241 -12.22 -4.03 7.05
N GLN A 242 -13.04 -3.17 6.45
CA GLN A 242 -14.46 -3.04 6.75
C GLN A 242 -15.32 -3.08 5.48
N PRO A 243 -16.31 -3.98 5.37
CA PRO A 243 -17.17 -4.04 4.19
C PRO A 243 -18.05 -2.78 4.08
N ILE A 244 -18.09 -2.17 2.90
CA ILE A 244 -18.96 -1.03 2.59
C ILE A 244 -20.30 -1.51 2.01
N GLY A 245 -20.26 -2.64 1.29
CA GLY A 245 -21.40 -3.14 0.51
C GLY A 245 -21.21 -2.86 -0.98
N LEU A 246 -22.30 -2.60 -1.71
CA LEU A 246 -22.23 -2.26 -3.13
C LEU A 246 -21.84 -0.79 -3.30
N VAL A 247 -20.72 -0.55 -3.98
CA VAL A 247 -20.21 0.78 -4.30
C VAL A 247 -20.04 0.90 -5.80
N ASP A 248 -20.60 1.95 -6.38
CA ASP A 248 -20.37 2.34 -7.77
C ASP A 248 -19.18 3.32 -7.85
N PRO A 249 -18.12 3.05 -8.63
CA PRO A 249 -16.99 3.97 -8.79
C PRO A 249 -17.39 5.39 -9.20
N ARG A 250 -18.54 5.55 -9.89
CA ARG A 250 -19.05 6.86 -10.32
C ARG A 250 -19.45 7.76 -9.16
N GLU A 251 -19.82 7.18 -8.02
CA GLU A 251 -20.14 7.95 -6.81
C GLU A 251 -18.88 8.64 -6.25
N ALA A 252 -17.75 7.93 -6.27
CA ALA A 252 -16.47 8.43 -5.79
C ALA A 252 -15.85 9.44 -6.75
N GLN A 253 -15.87 9.18 -8.07
CA GLN A 253 -15.28 10.10 -9.07
C GLN A 253 -16.09 11.38 -9.27
N GLY A 254 -17.43 11.28 -9.21
CA GLY A 254 -18.33 12.34 -9.66
C GLY A 254 -18.56 12.28 -11.16
N ILE A 255 -19.72 12.76 -11.60
CA ILE A 255 -20.18 12.60 -12.98
C ILE A 255 -19.59 13.68 -13.91
N ASN A 256 -19.07 13.22 -15.06
CA ASN A 256 -18.92 13.95 -16.32
C ASN A 256 -17.89 15.10 -16.30
N THR A 257 -16.62 14.77 -16.49
CA THR A 257 -15.56 15.75 -16.77
C THR A 257 -15.34 15.87 -18.28
N THR A 258 -15.55 17.05 -18.82
CA THR A 258 -15.23 17.37 -20.22
C THR A 258 -13.77 17.76 -20.41
N LYS A 259 -13.06 18.08 -19.32
CA LYS A 259 -11.67 18.54 -19.34
C LYS A 259 -10.76 17.73 -18.41
N TYR A 260 -9.62 17.29 -18.94
CA TYR A 260 -8.60 16.57 -18.17
C TYR A 260 -7.20 16.70 -18.80
N TYR A 261 -6.18 16.47 -17.99
CA TYR A 261 -4.78 16.40 -18.38
C TYR A 261 -4.32 14.94 -18.47
N ARG A 262 -3.49 14.61 -19.46
CA ARG A 262 -2.96 13.26 -19.72
C ARG A 262 -1.45 13.31 -19.82
N TYR A 263 -0.77 12.41 -19.11
CA TYR A 263 0.68 12.24 -19.25
C TYR A 263 1.12 10.82 -18.85
N MET A 264 2.33 10.43 -19.27
CA MET A 264 2.98 9.20 -18.81
C MET A 264 3.81 9.48 -17.57
N GLY A 265 3.56 8.68 -16.53
CA GLY A 265 4.12 8.89 -15.20
C GLY A 265 4.51 7.59 -14.49
N SER A 266 4.57 7.66 -13.17
CA SER A 266 4.90 6.53 -12.30
C SER A 266 3.84 6.31 -11.21
N LEU A 267 4.00 5.23 -10.45
CA LEU A 267 3.43 5.16 -9.11
C LEU A 267 4.05 6.26 -8.23
N THR A 268 3.26 6.82 -7.32
CA THR A 268 3.69 7.87 -6.38
C THR A 268 4.16 7.32 -5.03
N VAL A 269 4.21 5.99 -4.92
CA VAL A 269 4.76 5.24 -3.79
C VAL A 269 5.80 4.24 -4.28
N PRO A 270 6.76 3.81 -3.45
CA PRO A 270 7.68 2.74 -3.82
C PRO A 270 6.95 1.49 -4.31
N PRO A 271 7.42 0.81 -5.37
CA PRO A 271 8.72 0.97 -6.04
C PRO A 271 8.80 2.07 -7.13
N CYS A 272 7.82 2.97 -7.20
CA CYS A 272 7.76 4.08 -8.16
C CYS A 272 7.86 3.66 -9.64
N THR A 273 7.29 2.50 -9.97
CA THR A 273 7.28 1.94 -11.33
C THR A 273 6.71 2.95 -12.33
N GLU A 274 7.45 3.20 -13.41
CA GLU A 274 7.06 4.07 -14.53
C GLU A 274 6.10 3.36 -15.52
N GLY A 275 5.65 4.07 -16.54
CA GLY A 275 4.69 3.54 -17.53
C GLY A 275 3.23 3.60 -17.06
N VAL A 276 2.94 4.43 -16.06
CA VAL A 276 1.57 4.66 -15.56
C VAL A 276 0.91 5.74 -16.41
N VAL A 277 -0.27 5.45 -16.96
CA VAL A 277 -1.07 6.44 -17.69
C VAL A 277 -1.85 7.30 -16.71
N TRP A 278 -1.48 8.56 -16.55
CA TRP A 278 -2.16 9.49 -15.63
C TRP A 278 -3.23 10.31 -16.35
N THR A 279 -4.40 10.40 -15.73
CA THR A 279 -5.49 11.30 -16.15
C THR A 279 -5.88 12.19 -14.98
N VAL A 280 -5.47 13.44 -14.97
CA VAL A 280 -5.79 14.39 -13.89
C VAL A 280 -6.99 15.23 -14.29
N LEU A 281 -8.09 15.12 -13.54
CA LEU A 281 -9.31 15.85 -13.87
C LEU A 281 -9.16 17.34 -13.51
N ASP A 282 -9.53 18.22 -14.44
CA ASP A 282 -9.44 19.68 -14.24
C ASP A 282 -10.50 20.20 -13.25
N LYS A 283 -11.64 19.51 -13.17
CA LYS A 283 -12.72 19.88 -12.27
C LYS A 283 -12.34 19.60 -10.81
N ILE A 284 -12.12 20.67 -10.05
CA ILE A 284 -11.86 20.62 -8.62
C ILE A 284 -13.16 20.31 -7.86
N ARG A 285 -13.12 19.29 -7.00
CA ARG A 285 -14.21 18.95 -6.08
C ARG A 285 -14.07 19.66 -4.74
N THR A 286 -15.10 19.58 -3.92
CA THR A 286 -15.07 20.11 -2.56
C THR A 286 -14.99 18.99 -1.54
N VAL A 287 -14.23 19.22 -0.47
CA VAL A 287 -14.19 18.37 0.73
C VAL A 287 -14.24 19.25 1.97
N SER A 288 -14.85 18.80 3.05
CA SER A 288 -14.82 19.56 4.30
C SER A 288 -13.49 19.37 5.05
N THR A 289 -13.10 20.35 5.85
CA THR A 289 -11.92 20.25 6.71
C THR A 289 -12.04 19.10 7.70
N GLU A 290 -13.26 18.85 8.21
CA GLU A 290 -13.58 17.73 9.10
C GLU A 290 -13.32 16.37 8.45
N GLN A 291 -13.67 16.21 7.16
CA GLN A 291 -13.44 14.98 6.42
C GLN A 291 -11.94 14.72 6.19
N VAL A 292 -11.18 15.74 5.80
CA VAL A 292 -9.72 15.61 5.64
C VAL A 292 -9.06 15.26 6.98
N ASN A 293 -9.45 15.96 8.05
CA ASN A 293 -8.93 15.66 9.40
C ASN A 293 -9.29 14.25 9.87
N LEU A 294 -10.49 13.77 9.53
CA LEU A 294 -10.91 12.41 9.86
C LEU A 294 -10.02 11.37 9.18
N MET A 295 -9.69 11.55 7.90
CA MET A 295 -8.76 10.67 7.18
C MET A 295 -7.36 10.71 7.79
N LYS A 296 -6.83 11.90 8.10
CA LYS A 296 -5.53 12.05 8.77
C LYS A 296 -5.48 11.36 10.14
N GLN A 297 -6.56 11.42 10.92
CA GLN A 297 -6.62 10.77 12.24
C GLN A 297 -6.62 9.24 12.18
N ALA A 298 -6.94 8.66 11.02
CA ALA A 298 -6.90 7.23 10.78
C ALA A 298 -5.51 6.71 10.38
N LEU A 299 -4.53 7.60 10.23
CA LEU A 299 -3.18 7.27 9.80
C LEU A 299 -2.15 7.59 10.91
N PRO A 300 -1.03 6.84 10.96
CA PRO A 300 0.13 7.19 11.79
C PRO A 300 0.66 8.59 11.46
N GLU A 301 1.38 9.21 12.40
CA GLU A 301 1.82 10.61 12.31
C GLU A 301 2.62 10.88 11.02
N GLU A 302 3.51 9.97 10.66
CA GLU A 302 4.39 10.02 9.50
C GLU A 302 3.67 9.84 8.15
N PHE A 303 2.38 9.46 8.17
CA PHE A 303 1.50 9.31 7.01
C PHE A 303 0.30 10.28 7.03
N LYS A 304 0.20 11.18 8.02
CA LYS A 304 -0.84 12.22 8.02
C LYS A 304 -0.70 13.21 6.87
N ASN A 305 0.53 13.38 6.38
CA ASN A 305 0.84 14.12 5.16
C ASN A 305 1.46 13.17 4.15
N ASN A 306 0.66 12.28 3.59
CA ASN A 306 1.10 11.18 2.72
C ASN A 306 1.27 11.59 1.25
N SER A 307 1.80 12.78 0.97
CA SER A 307 1.96 13.29 -0.39
C SER A 307 3.42 13.30 -0.79
N ARG A 308 3.78 12.59 -1.86
CA ARG A 308 5.11 12.63 -2.45
C ARG A 308 5.39 14.04 -2.99
N PRO A 309 6.62 14.57 -2.83
CA PRO A 309 7.02 15.82 -3.46
C PRO A 309 6.89 15.79 -4.99
N LEU A 310 6.75 16.98 -5.60
CA LEU A 310 6.73 17.11 -7.05
C LEU A 310 8.02 16.60 -7.68
N GLN A 311 7.87 15.91 -8.80
CA GLN A 311 8.94 15.34 -9.58
C GLN A 311 9.21 16.20 -10.82
N ASN A 312 10.44 16.16 -11.32
CA ASN A 312 10.80 16.89 -12.53
C ASN A 312 10.00 16.39 -13.74
N ILE A 313 9.46 17.33 -14.53
CA ILE A 313 8.73 17.00 -15.75
C ILE A 313 9.66 16.54 -16.88
N TYR A 314 10.94 16.97 -16.83
CA TYR A 314 11.94 16.75 -17.87
C TYR A 314 11.41 17.16 -19.25
N ASP A 315 11.42 16.23 -20.21
CA ASP A 315 11.06 16.46 -21.60
C ASP A 315 9.60 16.08 -21.90
N ARG A 316 8.85 15.62 -20.89
CA ARG A 316 7.44 15.21 -21.05
C ARG A 316 6.54 16.42 -21.34
N THR A 317 5.56 16.19 -22.20
CA THR A 317 4.46 17.12 -22.45
C THR A 317 3.19 16.61 -21.78
N ILE A 318 2.23 17.51 -21.55
CA ILE A 318 0.97 17.18 -20.91
C ILE A 318 -0.13 17.36 -21.96
N GLY A 319 -0.80 16.28 -22.35
CA GLY A 319 -1.95 16.35 -23.22
C GLY A 319 -3.14 16.98 -22.49
N LEU A 320 -3.86 17.87 -23.15
CA LEU A 320 -5.12 18.44 -22.66
C LEU A 320 -6.26 18.00 -23.58
N HIS A 321 -7.27 17.38 -22.98
CA HIS A 321 -8.56 17.18 -23.62
C HIS A 321 -9.57 18.15 -23.02
N GLN A 322 -10.38 18.80 -23.87
CA GLN A 322 -11.52 19.63 -23.48
C GLN A 322 -12.63 19.57 -24.54
N ILE A 323 -13.89 19.64 -24.10
CA ILE A 323 -15.11 19.75 -24.93
C ILE A 323 -15.91 20.93 -24.44
#